data_AF-A0A4Q1QFY3-F1
#
_entry.id   AF-A0A4Q1QFY3-F1
#
_cell.length_a   1.000
_cell.length_b   1.000
_cell.length_c   1.000
_cell.angle_alpha   90.00
_cell.angle_beta   90.00
_cell.angle_gamma   90.00
#
_symmetry.space_group_name_H-M   'P 1'
#
loop_
_entity.id
_entity.type
_entity.pdbx_description
1 polymer ?
#
loop_
_entity_poly.entity_id
_entity_poly.type
_entity_poly.pdbx_seq_one_letter_code
_entity_poly.pdbx_strand_id
1 'polypeptide(L)'
;MDKVDQYKQSIGKFVFSELVIFMSQVLVFFMVAVFTSNFLNSEEKLVEFANQKINDGSLTEVGLTFLAILVVIGLFSALGRIFDNKYVEFYVNEVLCEMPKTIYVFGSSATGTMLAISLFIYRNPAEGASAQGFAALSFLFAFMMFLYGVAFSYAFKRKTHILKKPNKPMQQTADAAAD
;
A
#
# COMPACT_ATOMS: atom_id res chain seq x y z
N MET A 1 -2.88 28.61 -5.55
CA MET A 1 -2.32 27.30 -5.15
C MET A 1 -3.50 26.47 -4.71
N ASP A 2 -4.07 25.73 -5.66
CA ASP A 2 -5.37 25.07 -5.51
C ASP A 2 -5.31 24.09 -4.35
N LYS A 3 -6.12 24.35 -3.33
CA LYS A 3 -6.53 23.32 -2.39
C LYS A 3 -7.21 22.26 -3.23
N VAL A 4 -6.54 21.15 -3.49
CA VAL A 4 -7.21 19.93 -3.90
C VAL A 4 -8.10 19.59 -2.71
N ASP A 5 -9.33 20.10 -2.73
CA ASP A 5 -10.41 19.67 -1.85
C ASP A 5 -10.52 18.16 -2.05
N GLN A 6 -9.80 17.39 -1.23
CA GLN A 6 -9.97 15.95 -1.15
C GLN A 6 -11.36 15.74 -0.56
N TYR A 7 -12.36 15.77 -1.45
CA TYR A 7 -13.76 15.52 -1.16
C TYR A 7 -13.81 14.19 -0.42
N LYS A 8 -14.00 14.27 0.90
CA LYS A 8 -13.96 13.13 1.80
C LYS A 8 -14.77 11.98 1.17
N GLN A 9 -14.14 10.84 0.97
CA GLN A 9 -14.70 9.77 0.15
C GLN A 9 -15.52 8.78 1.00
N SER A 10 -16.48 8.09 0.37
CA SER A 10 -17.14 6.94 1.01
C SER A 10 -16.13 5.80 1.17
N ILE A 11 -16.32 4.94 2.18
CA ILE A 11 -15.42 3.81 2.45
C ILE A 11 -15.26 2.92 1.19
N GLY A 12 -16.34 2.69 0.45
CA GLY A 12 -16.28 1.92 -0.80
C GLY A 12 -15.43 2.59 -1.89
N LYS A 13 -15.58 3.91 -2.08
CA LYS A 13 -14.77 4.67 -3.05
C LYS A 13 -13.29 4.69 -2.65
N PHE A 14 -13.01 4.79 -1.35
CA PHE A 14 -11.66 4.72 -0.80
C PHE A 14 -11.01 3.36 -1.07
N VAL A 15 -11.66 2.25 -0.68
CA VAL A 15 -11.13 0.90 -0.91
C VAL A 15 -10.94 0.62 -2.40
N PHE A 16 -11.87 1.05 -3.25
CA PHE A 16 -11.74 0.92 -4.70
C PHE A 16 -10.56 1.73 -5.25
N SER A 17 -10.37 2.97 -4.77
CA SER A 17 -9.22 3.78 -5.16
C SER A 17 -7.91 3.12 -4.77
N GLU A 18 -7.79 2.60 -3.55
CA GLU A 18 -6.60 1.90 -3.08
C GLU A 18 -6.37 0.61 -3.90
N LEU A 19 -7.44 -0.09 -4.31
CA LEU A 19 -7.34 -1.27 -5.18
C LEU A 19 -6.76 -0.92 -6.55
N VAL A 20 -7.26 0.15 -7.18
CA VAL A 20 -6.77 0.61 -8.49
C VAL A 20 -5.30 1.02 -8.40
N ILE A 21 -4.90 1.73 -7.34
CA ILE A 21 -3.51 2.13 -7.10
C ILE A 21 -2.62 0.89 -6.96
N PHE A 22 -3.02 -0.06 -6.10
CA PHE A 22 -2.26 -1.27 -5.87
C PHE A 22 -2.13 -2.14 -7.13
N MET A 23 -3.21 -2.36 -7.87
CA MET A 23 -3.20 -3.12 -9.12
C MET A 23 -2.34 -2.46 -10.20
N SER A 24 -2.40 -1.13 -10.31
CA SER A 24 -1.54 -0.37 -11.23
C SER A 24 -0.07 -0.59 -10.90
N GLN A 25 0.28 -0.59 -9.61
CA GLN A 25 1.65 -0.81 -9.16
C GLN A 25 2.13 -2.24 -9.41
N VAL A 26 1.26 -3.24 -9.19
CA VAL A 26 1.54 -4.64 -9.54
C VAL A 26 1.85 -4.77 -11.03
N LEU A 27 1.05 -4.13 -11.88
CA LEU A 27 1.25 -4.16 -13.33
C LEU A 27 2.57 -3.49 -13.74
N VAL A 28 2.91 -2.35 -13.12
CA VAL A 28 4.20 -1.68 -13.36
C VAL A 28 5.37 -2.61 -13.03
N PHE A 29 5.37 -3.24 -11.86
CA PHE A 29 6.46 -4.15 -11.47
C PHE A 29 6.49 -5.43 -12.29
N PHE A 30 5.33 -5.96 -12.68
CA PHE A 30 5.26 -7.06 -13.63
C PHE A 30 5.95 -6.70 -14.96
N MET A 31 5.65 -5.53 -15.53
CA MET A 31 6.30 -5.08 -16.76
C MET A 31 7.81 -4.88 -16.58
N VAL A 32 8.25 -4.36 -15.42
CA VAL A 32 9.69 -4.27 -15.09
C VAL A 32 10.35 -5.64 -15.10
N ALA A 33 9.71 -6.66 -14.50
CA ALA A 33 10.24 -8.03 -14.50
C ALA A 33 10.29 -8.62 -15.93
N VAL A 34 9.26 -8.37 -16.74
CA VAL A 34 9.22 -8.76 -18.17
C VAL A 34 10.35 -8.10 -18.96
N PHE A 35 10.59 -6.80 -18.78
CA PHE A 35 11.66 -6.10 -19.49
C PHE A 35 13.05 -6.55 -19.04
N THR A 36 13.24 -6.74 -17.73
CA THR A 36 14.52 -7.18 -17.15
C THR A 36 14.91 -8.58 -17.64
N SER A 37 13.93 -9.47 -17.80
CA SER A 37 14.11 -10.83 -18.33
C SER A 37 14.18 -10.92 -19.86
N ASN A 38 14.35 -9.78 -20.56
CA ASN A 38 14.33 -9.69 -22.01
C ASN A 38 13.04 -10.30 -22.62
N PHE A 39 11.89 -9.83 -22.16
CA PHE A 39 10.56 -10.33 -22.53
C PHE A 39 10.33 -11.81 -22.19
N LEU A 40 10.76 -12.22 -20.99
CA LEU A 40 10.63 -13.60 -20.49
C LEU A 40 11.37 -14.63 -21.36
N ASN A 41 12.48 -14.23 -21.99
CA ASN A 41 13.33 -15.13 -22.77
C ASN A 41 14.59 -15.58 -22.00
N SER A 42 14.91 -14.94 -20.88
CA SER A 42 16.08 -15.28 -20.05
C SER A 42 15.64 -15.66 -18.64
N GLU A 43 15.73 -16.96 -18.33
CA GLU A 43 15.44 -17.50 -17.00
C GLU A 43 16.43 -16.94 -15.96
N GLU A 44 17.72 -16.91 -16.29
CA GLU A 44 18.78 -16.40 -15.41
C GLU A 44 18.49 -14.98 -14.90
N LYS A 45 18.16 -14.06 -15.82
CA LYS A 45 17.81 -12.67 -15.46
C LYS A 45 16.53 -12.58 -14.64
N LEU A 46 15.56 -13.44 -14.91
CA LEU A 46 14.31 -13.48 -14.18
C LEU A 46 14.52 -14.01 -12.75
N VAL A 47 15.33 -15.05 -12.58
CA VAL A 47 15.70 -15.62 -11.28
C VAL A 47 16.54 -14.64 -10.48
N GLU A 48 17.52 -13.97 -11.10
CA GLU A 48 18.31 -12.93 -10.43
C GLU A 48 17.41 -11.79 -9.92
N PHE A 49 16.51 -11.29 -10.77
CA PHE A 49 15.56 -10.25 -10.39
C PHE A 49 14.61 -10.74 -9.27
N ALA A 50 14.13 -11.98 -9.35
CA ALA A 50 13.29 -12.58 -8.32
C ALA A 50 14.00 -12.69 -6.98
N ASN A 51 15.27 -13.12 -6.98
CA ASN A 51 16.08 -13.21 -5.77
C ASN A 51 16.30 -11.84 -5.13
N GLN A 52 16.39 -10.77 -5.91
CA GLN A 52 16.48 -9.41 -5.35
C GLN A 52 15.18 -8.95 -4.70
N LYS A 53 14.01 -9.42 -5.15
CA LYS A 53 12.70 -8.93 -4.70
C LYS A 53 12.01 -9.81 -3.66
N ILE A 54 12.25 -11.12 -3.70
CA ILE A 54 11.51 -12.14 -2.94
C ILE A 54 12.35 -12.77 -1.82
N ASN A 55 13.68 -12.62 -1.84
CA ASN A 55 14.55 -13.22 -0.83
C ASN A 55 14.47 -12.51 0.55
N ASP A 56 14.98 -13.17 1.60
CA ASP A 56 14.86 -12.84 3.03
C ASP A 56 15.19 -11.39 3.41
N GLY A 57 16.03 -10.71 2.62
CA GLY A 57 16.36 -9.30 2.80
C GLY A 57 15.18 -8.35 2.61
N SER A 58 14.22 -8.68 1.74
CA SER A 58 13.09 -7.81 1.36
C SER A 58 12.13 -7.58 2.54
N LEU A 59 11.82 -8.62 3.33
CA LEU A 59 10.98 -8.47 4.53
C LEU A 59 11.69 -7.69 5.64
N THR A 60 12.99 -7.90 5.79
CA THR A 60 13.81 -7.15 6.75
C THR A 60 13.89 -5.67 6.35
N GLU A 61 14.03 -5.39 5.05
CA GLU A 61 14.02 -4.03 4.50
C GLU A 61 12.69 -3.31 4.77
N VAL A 62 11.54 -3.99 4.61
CA VAL A 62 10.23 -3.46 4.99
C VAL A 62 10.19 -3.08 6.48
N GLY A 63 10.61 -4.00 7.35
CA GLY A 63 10.63 -3.77 8.80
C GLY A 63 11.54 -2.62 9.22
N LEU A 64 12.74 -2.56 8.65
CA LEU A 64 13.69 -1.47 8.86
C LEU A 64 13.16 -0.13 8.34
N THR A 65 12.43 -0.14 7.21
CA THR A 65 11.79 1.07 6.67
C THR A 65 10.73 1.61 7.62
N PHE A 66 9.90 0.75 8.23
CA PHE A 66 8.95 1.19 9.25
C PHE A 66 9.64 1.75 10.49
N LEU A 67 10.70 1.10 10.95
CA LEU A 67 11.48 1.60 12.07
C LEU A 67 12.08 2.98 11.76
N ALA A 68 12.63 3.17 10.56
CA ALA A 68 13.16 4.44 10.09
C ALA A 68 12.07 5.53 10.05
N ILE A 69 10.87 5.22 9.57
CA ILE A 69 9.72 6.15 9.58
C ILE A 69 9.42 6.61 11.02
N LEU A 70 9.37 5.69 11.99
CA LEU A 70 9.11 6.03 13.39
C LEU A 70 10.22 6.89 14.00
N VAL A 71 11.49 6.62 13.67
CA VAL A 71 12.63 7.44 14.10
C VAL A 71 12.53 8.86 13.54
N VAL A 72 12.21 9.01 12.25
CA VAL A 72 12.04 10.32 11.60
C VAL A 72 10.88 11.09 12.22
N ILE A 73 9.76 10.43 12.53
CA ILE A 73 8.63 11.05 13.24
C ILE A 73 9.03 11.52 14.64
N GLY A 74 9.79 10.71 15.38
CA GLY A 74 10.32 11.07 16.69
C GLY A 74 11.21 12.30 16.62
N LEU A 75 12.08 12.37 15.60
CA LEU A 75 12.95 13.52 15.36
C LEU A 75 12.14 14.79 15.05
N PHE A 76 11.16 14.72 14.13
CA PHE A 76 10.32 15.87 13.83
C PHE A 76 9.53 16.34 15.04
N SER A 77 8.98 15.41 15.82
CA SER A 77 8.23 15.74 17.04
C SER A 77 9.11 16.42 18.09
N ALA A 78 10.35 15.95 18.27
CA ALA A 78 11.31 16.58 19.17
C ALA A 78 11.70 17.99 18.71
N LEU A 79 11.99 18.17 17.42
CA LEU A 79 12.28 19.48 16.84
C LEU A 79 11.08 20.44 16.97
N GLY A 80 9.86 19.96 16.72
CA GLY A 80 8.65 20.75 16.90
C GLY A 80 8.48 21.27 18.32
N ARG A 81 8.84 20.46 19.31
CA ARG A 81 8.81 20.86 20.73
C ARG A 81 9.89 21.86 21.08
N ILE A 82 11.09 21.73 20.50
CA ILE A 82 12.21 22.67 20.74
C ILE A 82 11.93 24.04 20.11
N PHE A 83 11.37 24.07 18.91
CA PHE A 83 11.15 25.29 18.14
C PHE A 83 9.72 25.86 18.26
N ASP A 84 8.88 25.28 19.14
CA ASP A 84 7.47 25.63 19.34
C ASP A 84 6.68 25.77 18.01
N ASN A 85 6.95 24.87 17.07
CA ASN A 85 6.44 24.95 15.71
C ASN A 85 5.14 24.14 15.57
N LYS A 86 4.03 24.88 15.41
CA LYS A 86 2.67 24.34 15.27
C LYS A 86 2.44 23.53 13.99
N TYR A 87 3.32 23.61 12.99
CA TYR A 87 3.20 22.90 11.73
C TYR A 87 3.82 21.50 11.75
N VAL A 88 4.54 21.11 12.81
CA VAL A 88 5.19 19.79 12.89
C VAL A 88 4.20 18.63 12.82
N GLU A 89 3.01 18.78 13.41
CA GLU A 89 1.97 17.74 13.35
C GLU A 89 1.54 17.45 11.90
N PHE A 90 1.53 18.47 11.03
CA PHE A 90 1.24 18.29 9.60
C PHE A 90 2.30 17.42 8.92
N TYR A 91 3.59 17.73 9.11
CA TYR A 91 4.69 16.94 8.52
C TYR A 91 4.75 15.52 9.08
N VAL A 92 4.49 15.34 10.37
CA VAL A 92 4.42 14.00 10.99
C VAL A 92 3.30 13.16 10.36
N ASN A 93 2.12 13.75 10.14
CA ASN A 93 1.01 13.06 9.49
C ASN A 93 1.33 12.69 8.02
N GLU A 94 2.05 13.54 7.30
CA GLU A 94 2.48 13.26 5.92
C GLU A 94 3.47 12.08 5.89
N VAL A 95 4.45 12.06 6.79
CA VAL A 95 5.42 10.96 6.92
C VAL A 95 4.74 9.65 7.34
N LEU A 96 3.74 9.70 8.22
CA LEU A 96 2.93 8.52 8.57
C LEU A 96 2.19 7.95 7.35
N CYS A 97 1.84 8.78 6.37
CA CYS A 97 1.20 8.33 5.13
C CYS A 97 2.14 7.59 4.17
N GLU A 98 3.45 7.55 4.44
CA GLU A 98 4.43 6.75 3.67
C GLU A 98 4.41 5.27 4.03
N MET A 99 3.95 4.89 5.23
CA MET A 99 3.83 3.48 5.62
C MET A 99 2.95 2.65 4.67
N PRO A 100 1.69 3.02 4.38
CA PRO A 100 0.87 2.25 3.46
C PRO A 100 1.43 2.21 2.03
N LYS A 101 2.03 3.32 1.56
CA LYS A 101 2.70 3.35 0.25
C LYS A 101 3.85 2.36 0.20
N THR A 102 4.64 2.28 1.26
CA THR A 102 5.74 1.32 1.41
C THR A 102 5.22 -0.12 1.33
N ILE A 103 4.15 -0.46 2.07
CA ILE A 103 3.51 -1.79 1.99
C ILE A 103 3.13 -2.11 0.54
N TYR A 104 2.52 -1.17 -0.17
CA TYR A 104 2.14 -1.37 -1.56
C TYR A 104 3.34 -1.51 -2.50
N VAL A 105 4.40 -0.73 -2.34
CA VAL A 105 5.64 -0.86 -3.13
C VAL A 105 6.23 -2.27 -3.01
N PHE A 106 6.46 -2.74 -1.79
CA PHE A 106 7.06 -4.05 -1.58
C PHE A 106 6.11 -5.18 -2.00
N GLY A 107 4.83 -5.08 -1.60
CA GLY A 107 3.83 -6.08 -1.94
C GLY A 107 3.60 -6.22 -3.44
N SER A 108 3.51 -5.10 -4.15
CA SER A 108 3.35 -5.10 -5.61
C SER A 108 4.61 -5.53 -6.35
N SER A 109 5.80 -5.19 -5.85
CA SER A 109 7.07 -5.65 -6.43
C SER A 109 7.20 -7.17 -6.38
N ALA A 110 6.94 -7.79 -5.22
CA ALA A 110 6.98 -9.24 -5.09
C ALA A 110 5.88 -9.90 -5.93
N THR A 111 4.64 -9.40 -5.85
CA THR A 111 3.49 -9.91 -6.64
C THR A 111 3.78 -9.88 -8.14
N GLY A 112 4.19 -8.72 -8.68
CA GLY A 112 4.46 -8.55 -10.11
C GLY A 112 5.58 -9.46 -10.60
N THR A 113 6.59 -9.69 -9.76
CA THR A 113 7.67 -10.64 -10.06
C THR A 113 7.17 -12.09 -10.08
N MET A 114 6.34 -12.50 -9.10
CA MET A 114 5.73 -13.83 -9.08
C MET A 114 4.82 -14.08 -10.28
N LEU A 115 4.07 -13.07 -10.74
CA LEU A 115 3.27 -13.17 -11.96
C LEU A 115 4.14 -13.35 -13.20
N ALA A 116 5.26 -12.64 -13.29
CA ALA A 116 6.21 -12.80 -14.40
C ALA A 116 6.82 -14.22 -14.42
N ILE A 117 7.17 -14.78 -13.26
CA ILE A 117 7.64 -16.16 -13.12
C ILE A 117 6.55 -17.15 -13.57
N SER A 118 5.31 -16.97 -13.09
CA SER A 118 4.19 -17.83 -13.50
C SER A 118 3.98 -17.81 -15.02
N LEU A 119 4.05 -16.64 -15.65
CA LEU A 119 3.92 -16.51 -17.10
C LEU A 119 5.11 -17.13 -17.85
N PHE A 120 6.33 -17.02 -17.32
CA PHE A 120 7.51 -17.68 -17.86
C PHE A 120 7.37 -19.20 -17.87
N ILE A 121 6.94 -19.79 -16.75
CA ILE A 121 6.71 -21.24 -16.60
C ILE A 121 5.58 -21.70 -17.52
N TYR A 122 4.51 -20.90 -17.66
CA TYR A 122 3.42 -21.21 -18.58
C TYR A 122 3.90 -21.24 -20.04
N ARG A 123 4.82 -20.34 -20.43
CA ARG A 123 5.39 -20.28 -21.77
C ARG A 123 6.44 -21.36 -22.04
N ASN A 124 7.19 -21.75 -21.01
CA ASN A 124 8.24 -22.77 -21.08
C ASN A 124 7.89 -23.92 -20.11
N PRO A 125 6.96 -24.82 -20.49
CA PRO A 125 6.56 -25.91 -19.61
C PRO A 125 7.73 -26.86 -19.39
N ALA A 126 8.33 -26.80 -18.21
CA ALA A 126 9.31 -27.76 -17.72
C ALA A 126 8.62 -28.75 -16.76
N GLU A 127 9.06 -30.01 -16.75
CA GLU A 127 8.53 -31.02 -15.81
C GLU A 127 8.81 -30.59 -14.36
N GLY A 128 7.75 -30.26 -13.61
CA GLY A 128 7.81 -30.05 -12.15
C GLY A 128 7.33 -28.69 -11.65
N ALA A 129 7.32 -27.64 -12.47
CA ALA A 129 6.87 -26.31 -12.04
C ALA A 129 5.41 -26.04 -12.46
N SER A 130 4.49 -25.93 -11.50
CA SER A 130 3.09 -25.58 -11.78
C SER A 130 2.91 -24.06 -11.90
N ALA A 131 2.76 -23.57 -13.13
CA ALA A 131 2.43 -22.17 -13.40
C ALA A 131 1.19 -21.71 -12.63
N GLN A 132 0.18 -22.58 -12.51
CA GLN A 132 -1.06 -22.32 -11.77
C GLN A 132 -0.80 -22.16 -10.27
N GLY A 133 0.12 -22.96 -9.69
CA GLY A 133 0.52 -22.83 -8.29
C GLY A 133 1.15 -21.47 -7.99
N PHE A 134 2.07 -21.02 -8.85
CA PHE A 134 2.70 -19.69 -8.72
C PHE A 134 1.69 -18.54 -8.91
N ALA A 135 0.75 -18.66 -9.85
CA ALA A 135 -0.31 -17.68 -10.05
C ALA A 135 -1.22 -17.57 -8.81
N ALA A 136 -1.65 -18.72 -8.26
CA ALA A 136 -2.49 -18.76 -7.06
C ALA A 136 -1.78 -18.17 -5.84
N LEU A 137 -0.51 -18.50 -5.65
CA LEU A 137 0.30 -17.95 -4.56
C LEU A 137 0.48 -16.43 -4.72
N SER A 138 0.76 -15.96 -5.93
CA SER A 138 0.88 -14.53 -6.23
C SER A 138 -0.42 -13.79 -5.91
N PHE A 139 -1.58 -14.35 -6.29
CA PHE A 139 -2.88 -13.76 -5.98
C PHE A 139 -3.15 -13.70 -4.46
N LEU A 140 -2.86 -14.78 -3.74
CA LEU A 140 -3.04 -14.82 -2.29
C LEU A 140 -2.15 -13.80 -1.58
N PHE A 141 -0.88 -13.71 -2.01
CA PHE A 141 0.06 -12.73 -1.48
C PHE A 141 -0.39 -11.29 -1.78
N ALA A 142 -0.79 -11.01 -3.03
CA ALA A 142 -1.33 -9.72 -3.44
C ALA A 142 -2.54 -9.31 -2.59
N PHE A 143 -3.45 -10.25 -2.34
CA PHE A 143 -4.63 -10.01 -1.52
C PHE A 143 -4.25 -9.67 -0.08
N MET A 144 -3.31 -10.41 0.53
CA MET A 144 -2.84 -10.09 1.88
C MET A 144 -2.19 -8.71 1.95
N MET A 145 -1.30 -8.38 1.01
CA MET A 145 -0.63 -7.07 0.97
C MET A 145 -1.62 -5.93 0.73
N PHE A 146 -2.63 -6.16 -0.10
CA PHE A 146 -3.73 -5.22 -0.31
C PHE A 146 -4.49 -4.96 1.01
N LEU A 147 -4.89 -6.01 1.73
CA LEU A 147 -5.57 -5.88 3.02
C LEU A 147 -4.73 -5.11 4.04
N TYR A 148 -3.44 -5.42 4.15
CA TYR A 148 -2.53 -4.69 5.05
C TYR A 148 -2.41 -3.22 4.67
N GLY A 149 -2.19 -2.91 3.40
CA GLY A 149 -2.07 -1.53 2.97
C GLY A 149 -3.38 -0.75 3.12
N VAL A 150 -4.54 -1.37 2.87
CA VAL A 150 -5.85 -0.74 3.14
C VAL A 150 -6.04 -0.49 4.63
N ALA A 151 -5.68 -1.45 5.49
CA ALA A 151 -5.80 -1.30 6.94
C ALA A 151 -4.93 -0.15 7.47
N PHE A 152 -3.69 -0.06 7.00
CA PHE A 152 -2.76 1.03 7.35
C PHE A 152 -3.20 2.37 6.76
N SER A 153 -3.58 2.41 5.46
CA SER A 153 -4.14 3.60 4.82
C SER A 153 -5.38 4.08 5.56
N TYR A 154 -6.27 3.18 5.98
CA TYR A 154 -7.44 3.55 6.78
C TYR A 154 -7.02 4.08 8.15
N ALA A 155 -6.14 3.40 8.89
CA ALA A 155 -5.69 3.82 10.21
C ALA A 155 -5.10 5.24 10.20
N PHE A 156 -4.27 5.56 9.20
CA PHE A 156 -3.56 6.83 9.14
C PHE A 156 -4.32 7.93 8.35
N LYS A 157 -5.07 7.59 7.30
CA LYS A 157 -5.84 8.58 6.51
C LYS A 157 -7.25 8.85 7.05
N ARG A 158 -7.78 8.05 8.00
CA ARG A 158 -9.16 8.20 8.53
C ARG A 158 -9.45 9.57 9.13
N LYS A 159 -8.47 10.22 9.77
CA LYS A 159 -8.69 11.55 10.39
C LYS A 159 -8.73 12.68 9.36
N THR A 160 -8.04 12.54 8.23
CA THR A 160 -7.85 13.60 7.24
C THR A 160 -8.76 13.47 6.01
N HIS A 161 -9.14 12.25 5.61
CA HIS A 161 -9.74 12.01 4.28
C HIS A 161 -11.09 11.25 4.27
N ILE A 162 -11.60 10.77 5.42
CA ILE A 162 -12.85 10.00 5.49
C ILE A 162 -13.96 10.82 6.17
N LEU A 163 -15.15 10.91 5.54
CA LEU A 163 -16.34 11.51 6.16
C LEU A 163 -16.71 10.70 7.40
N LYS A 164 -16.60 11.30 8.59
CA LYS A 164 -17.46 10.90 9.71
C LYS A 164 -18.90 11.05 9.20
N LYS A 165 -19.66 9.95 9.13
CA LYS A 165 -21.12 10.04 9.02
C LYS A 165 -21.58 11.07 10.06
N PRO A 166 -22.39 12.08 9.71
CA PRO A 166 -22.99 12.92 10.72
C PRO A 166 -23.84 12.01 11.60
N ASN A 167 -23.49 11.95 12.90
CA ASN A 167 -24.43 11.46 13.89
C ASN A 167 -25.65 12.37 13.75
N LYS A 168 -26.78 11.83 13.31
CA LYS A 168 -28.06 12.53 13.38
C LYS A 168 -28.24 12.87 14.87
N PRO A 169 -28.24 14.15 15.29
CA PRO A 169 -28.73 14.43 16.63
C PRO A 169 -30.19 13.96 16.63
N MET A 170 -30.54 13.05 17.54
CA MET A 170 -31.93 12.88 17.90
C MET A 170 -32.40 14.25 18.35
N GLN A 171 -33.18 14.89 17.48
CA GLN A 171 -33.82 16.16 17.72
C GLN A 171 -34.70 15.96 18.96
N GLN A 172 -34.33 16.67 20.04
CA GLN A 172 -35.17 16.84 21.21
C GLN A 172 -36.52 17.36 20.74
N THR A 173 -37.55 16.51 20.75
CA THR A 173 -38.93 16.96 20.94
C THR A 173 -39.14 17.17 22.43
N ALA A 174 -38.56 18.24 22.94
CA ALA A 174 -39.18 19.02 24.01
C ALA A 174 -39.83 20.22 23.30
N ASP A 175 -41.02 20.62 23.75
CA ASP A 175 -41.91 21.66 23.19
C ASP A 175 -42.99 21.15 22.24
N ALA A 176 -43.95 20.40 22.80
CA ALA A 176 -45.37 20.45 22.41
C ALA A 176 -46.23 19.60 23.38
N ALA A 177 -46.40 20.06 24.63
CA ALA A 177 -47.53 19.71 25.50
C ALA A 177 -47.46 20.54 26.80
N ALA A 178 -47.46 21.87 26.66
CA ALA A 178 -47.90 22.79 27.69
C ALA A 178 -48.73 23.83 26.94
N ASP A 179 -50.01 23.52 26.80
CA ASP A 179 -51.17 24.41 26.86
C ASP A 179 -52.45 23.61 26.56
#